data_AF-A0AAD8CS74-F1
#
_entry.id   AF-A0AAD8CS74-F1
#
_cell.length_a   1.000
_cell.length_b   1.000
_cell.length_c   1.000
_cell.angle_alpha   90.00
_cell.angle_beta   90.00
_cell.angle_gamma   90.00
#
_symmetry.space_group_name_H-M   'P 1'
#
loop_
_entity.id
_entity.type
_entity.pdbx_description
1 polymer ?
#
loop_
_entity_poly.entity_id
_entity_poly.type
_entity_poly.pdbx_seq_one_letter_code
_entity_poly.pdbx_strand_id
1 'polypeptide(L)'
;MCMFIILPVMTSGDSISPEQTAESRTEGESVTLSCSYTTSSNGVFLYWYRQHSNRALEYILYRGAKGDRGANHNAAFAIHRFS
;
A
#
# COMPACT_ATOMS: atom_id res chain seq x y z
N MET A 1 -0.10 0.09 -7.13
CA MET A 1 0.14 -1.31 -6.69
C MET A 1 0.45 -1.32 -5.21
N CYS A 2 -0.04 -2.31 -4.49
CA CYS A 2 0.30 -2.51 -3.08
C CYS A 2 1.58 -3.34 -2.98
N MET A 3 2.52 -2.92 -2.14
CA MET A 3 3.76 -3.67 -1.91
C MET A 3 3.91 -3.93 -0.42
N PHE A 4 4.07 -5.21 -0.07
CA PHE A 4 4.36 -5.65 1.29
C PHE A 4 5.87 -5.55 1.54
N ILE A 5 6.30 -4.83 2.57
CA ILE A 5 7.70 -4.82 3.00
C ILE A 5 7.73 -5.15 4.50
N ILE A 6 8.34 -6.28 4.84
CA ILE A 6 8.57 -6.70 6.23
C ILE A 6 10.06 -6.50 6.54
N LEU A 7 10.36 -5.80 7.63
CA LEU A 7 11.73 -5.80 8.21
C LEU A 7 12.05 -7.22 8.70
N PRO A 8 13.30 -7.71 8.61
CA PRO A 8 13.61 -9.11 8.31
C PRO A 8 13.17 -10.07 9.41
N VAL A 9 11.99 -10.64 9.25
CA VAL A 9 11.60 -11.94 9.80
C VAL A 9 10.98 -12.68 8.64
N MET A 10 11.66 -13.72 8.15
CA MET A 10 11.15 -14.58 7.09
C MET A 10 9.99 -15.40 7.66
N THR A 11 8.75 -14.98 7.41
CA THR A 11 7.58 -15.83 7.65
C THR A 11 7.14 -16.44 6.32
N SER A 12 7.24 -17.76 6.21
CA SER A 12 6.57 -18.52 5.16
C SER A 12 5.06 -18.46 5.41
N GLY A 13 4.33 -17.58 4.72
CA GLY A 13 2.87 -17.46 4.87
C GLY A 13 2.27 -16.08 4.60
N ASP A 14 3.08 -15.08 4.29
CA ASP A 14 2.57 -13.73 4.08
C ASP A 14 2.14 -13.52 2.62
N SER A 15 0.96 -12.91 2.42
CA SER A 15 0.41 -12.62 1.11
C SER A 15 -0.22 -11.23 1.07
N ILE A 16 -0.17 -10.59 -0.10
CA ILE A 16 -0.95 -9.39 -0.40
C ILE A 16 -1.56 -9.54 -1.79
N SER A 17 -2.86 -9.30 -1.88
CA SER A 17 -3.64 -9.44 -3.10
C SER A 17 -4.49 -8.19 -3.31
N PRO A 18 -4.50 -7.61 -4.52
CA PRO A 18 -5.47 -6.58 -4.85
C PRO A 18 -6.88 -7.19 -4.93
N GLU A 19 -7.88 -6.48 -4.41
CA GLU A 19 -9.29 -6.88 -4.54
C GLU A 19 -9.79 -6.71 -5.99
N GLN A 20 -9.17 -5.79 -6.74
CA GLN A 20 -9.51 -5.47 -8.11
C GLN A 20 -8.25 -5.36 -8.97
N THR A 21 -8.23 -6.07 -10.10
CA THR A 21 -7.05 -6.14 -10.98
C THR A 21 -6.87 -4.87 -11.82
N ALA A 22 -7.97 -4.24 -12.21
CA ALA A 22 -7.97 -2.99 -12.97
C ALA A 22 -9.29 -2.25 -12.74
N GLU A 23 -9.20 -0.96 -12.43
CA GLU A 23 -10.34 -0.05 -12.43
C GLU A 23 -10.04 1.14 -13.33
N SER A 24 -11.02 1.53 -14.14
CA SER A 24 -11.00 2.76 -14.92
C SER A 24 -12.18 3.62 -14.47
N ARG A 25 -11.90 4.91 -14.27
CA ARG A 25 -12.86 5.95 -13.87
C ARG A 25 -12.57 7.21 -14.65
N THR A 26 -13.55 8.10 -14.70
CA THR A 26 -13.42 9.38 -15.38
C THR A 26 -12.46 10.28 -14.59
N GLU A 27 -11.68 11.12 -15.28
CA GLU A 27 -10.83 12.10 -14.61
C GLU A 27 -11.68 13.00 -13.69
N GLY A 28 -11.24 13.16 -12.45
CA GLY A 28 -11.97 13.92 -11.42
C GLY A 28 -12.86 13.05 -10.52
N GLU A 29 -13.13 11.80 -10.88
CA GLU A 29 -13.80 10.85 -9.99
C GLU A 29 -12.81 10.23 -8.98
N SER A 30 -13.28 10.03 -7.75
CA SER A 30 -12.51 9.30 -6.74
C SER A 30 -12.54 7.80 -7.04
N VAL A 31 -11.39 7.14 -6.89
CA VAL A 31 -11.27 5.69 -6.97
C VAL A 31 -10.73 5.13 -5.66
N THR A 32 -11.20 3.95 -5.28
CA THR A 32 -10.73 3.27 -4.08
C THR A 32 -10.01 2.00 -4.49
N LEU A 33 -8.69 2.00 -4.30
CA LEU A 33 -7.89 0.79 -4.46
C LEU A 33 -7.87 0.03 -3.13
N SER A 34 -8.25 -1.23 -3.16
CA SER A 34 -8.29 -2.10 -1.99
C SER A 34 -7.33 -3.28 -2.16
N CYS A 35 -6.60 -3.60 -1.10
CA CYS A 35 -5.72 -4.75 -1.04
C CYS A 35 -5.95 -5.50 0.28
N SER A 36 -6.15 -6.80 0.18
CA SER A 36 -6.19 -7.71 1.33
C SER A 36 -4.80 -8.29 1.56
N TYR A 37 -4.46 -8.54 2.82
CA TYR A 37 -3.20 -9.16 3.18
C TYR A 37 -3.37 -10.17 4.30
N THR A 38 -2.55 -11.22 4.26
CA THR A 38 -2.44 -12.21 5.33
C THR A 38 -1.00 -12.20 5.82
N THR A 39 -0.80 -12.21 7.14
CA THR A 39 0.52 -12.29 7.74
C THR A 39 0.41 -12.86 9.15
N SER A 40 1.42 -13.59 9.59
CA SER A 40 1.57 -13.99 11.00
C SER A 40 2.32 -12.95 11.84
N SER A 41 3.02 -11.99 11.22
CA SER A 41 3.77 -10.94 11.90
C SER A 41 2.84 -10.04 12.72
N ASN A 42 3.31 -9.60 13.89
CA ASN A 42 2.65 -8.54 14.66
C ASN A 42 3.11 -7.14 14.21
N GLY A 43 4.33 -7.04 13.67
CA GLY A 43 4.88 -5.80 13.13
C GLY A 43 4.59 -5.72 11.63
N VAL A 44 3.69 -4.82 11.21
CA VAL A 44 3.19 -4.77 9.84
C VAL A 44 3.16 -3.34 9.34
N PHE A 45 3.85 -3.10 8.22
CA PHE A 45 3.82 -1.82 7.51
C PHE A 45 3.40 -2.06 6.05
N LEU A 46 2.32 -1.42 5.64
CA LEU A 46 1.76 -1.50 4.29
C LEU A 46 2.17 -0.27 3.51
N TYR A 47 2.81 -0.48 2.36
CA TYR A 47 3.30 0.61 1.52
C TYR A 47 2.50 0.69 0.22
N TRP A 48 2.21 1.93 -0.18
CA TRP A 48 1.52 2.26 -1.41
C TRP A 48 2.46 2.97 -2.36
N TYR A 49 2.50 2.48 -3.59
CA TYR A 49 3.30 3.04 -4.67
C TYR A 49 2.45 3.23 -5.92
N ARG A 50 2.77 4.28 -6.68
CA ARG A 50 2.33 4.42 -8.08
C ARG A 50 3.48 4.08 -9.01
N GLN A 51 3.14 3.45 -10.13
CA GLN A 51 4.06 3.20 -11.21
C GLN A 51 3.44 3.73 -12.50
N HIS A 52 4.13 4.66 -13.15
CA HIS A 52 3.81 5.04 -14.51
C HIS A 52 4.60 4.13 -15.47
N SER A 53 4.06 3.89 -16.67
CA SER A 53 4.75 3.11 -17.69
C SER A 53 6.19 3.61 -17.89
N ASN A 54 7.15 2.69 -17.80
CA ASN A 54 8.60 2.95 -17.92
C ASN A 54 9.20 3.91 -16.87
N ARG A 55 8.54 4.14 -15.73
CA ARG A 55 9.10 4.91 -14.62
C ARG A 55 9.34 4.02 -13.40
N ALA A 56 10.24 4.49 -12.54
CA ALA A 56 10.46 3.90 -11.23
C ALA A 56 9.19 3.98 -10.36
N LEU A 57 9.13 3.13 -9.34
CA LEU A 57 8.09 3.20 -8.31
C LEU A 57 8.20 4.53 -7.56
N GLU A 58 7.08 5.22 -7.43
CA GLU A 58 6.99 6.45 -6.67
C GLU A 58 6.16 6.21 -5.41
N TYR A 59 6.79 6.47 -4.26
CA TYR A 59 6.20 6.28 -2.94
C TYR A 59 5.03 7.25 -2.72
N ILE A 60 3.90 6.74 -2.24
CA ILE A 60 2.72 7.54 -1.92
C ILE A 60 2.55 7.67 -0.41
N LEU A 61 2.44 6.54 0.29
CA LEU A 61 2.17 6.51 1.72
C LEU A 61 2.51 5.13 2.32
N TYR A 62 2.63 5.09 3.65
CA TYR A 62 2.57 3.84 4.40
C TYR A 62 1.55 3.94 5.55
N ARG A 63 1.03 2.78 5.93
CA ARG A 63 0.19 2.59 7.12
C ARG A 63 0.69 1.39 7.89
N GLY A 64 0.93 1.57 9.18
CA GLY A 64 1.17 0.47 10.09
C GLY A 64 -0.14 -0.26 10.42
N ALA A 65 -0.03 -1.56 10.69
CA ALA A 65 -1.15 -2.41 11.03
C ALA A 65 -0.78 -3.34 12.20
N LYS A 66 -1.79 -4.02 12.75
CA LYS A 66 -1.66 -4.86 13.95
C LYS A 66 -0.98 -4.13 15.12
N GLY A 67 0.26 -4.47 15.45
CA GLY A 67 1.05 -3.83 16.51
C GLY A 67 1.43 -2.38 16.20
N ASP A 68 1.45 -1.99 14.93
CA ASP A 68 1.96 -0.69 14.47
C ASP A 68 0.88 0.28 14.00
N ARG A 69 -0.40 0.10 14.39
CA ARG A 69 -1.54 0.94 13.92
C ARG A 69 -1.35 2.46 14.07
N GLY A 70 -0.46 2.90 14.96
CA GLY A 70 -0.14 4.32 15.14
C GLY A 70 0.87 4.90 14.14
N ALA A 71 1.50 4.06 13.32
CA ALA A 71 2.51 4.51 12.36
C ALA A 71 1.86 4.86 11.03
N ASN A 72 2.00 6.10 10.57
CA ASN A 72 1.56 6.50 9.24
C ASN A 72 2.43 7.63 8.70
N HIS A 73 2.61 7.61 7.38
CA HIS A 73 3.29 8.69 6.67
C HIS A 73 2.73 8.80 5.26
N ASN A 74 2.71 10.02 4.73
CA ASN A 74 2.39 10.32 3.34
C ASN A 74 3.57 11.08 2.74
N ALA A 75 3.90 10.78 1.48
CA ALA A 75 4.77 11.63 0.69
C ALA A 75 4.16 13.04 0.60
N ALA A 76 5.00 14.08 0.54
CA ALA A 76 4.55 15.47 0.57
C ALA A 76 3.49 15.80 -0.51
N PHE A 77 3.66 15.26 -1.73
CA PHE A 77 2.70 15.47 -2.82
C PHE A 77 1.37 14.72 -2.65
N ALA A 78 1.35 13.72 -1.75
CA ALA A 78 0.23 12.80 -1.52
C ALA A 78 -0.65 13.20 -0.33
N ILE A 79 -0.20 14.14 0.52
CA ILE A 79 -0.88 14.54 1.77
C ILE A 79 -2.36 14.89 1.55
N HIS A 80 -2.68 15.61 0.46
CA HIS A 80 -4.04 16.07 0.16
C HIS A 80 -4.74 15.28 -0.95
N ARG A 81 -4.07 14.28 -1.52
CA ARG A 81 -4.56 13.52 -2.69
C ARG A 81 -4.98 12.10 -2.38
N PHE A 82 -4.42 11.51 -1.34
CA PHE A 82 -4.63 10.11 -0.98
C PHE A 82 -4.87 10.03 0.53
N SER A 83 -6.05 9.55 0.93
CA SER A 83 -6.46 9.35 2.32
C SER A 83 -6.24 7.90 2.74
#